data_AF-A0A1I6SD17-F1
#
_entry.id   AF-A0A1I6SD17-F1
#
_cell.length_a   1.000
_cell.length_b   1.000
_cell.length_c   1.000
_cell.angle_alpha   90.00
_cell.angle_beta   90.00
_cell.angle_gamma   90.00
#
_symmetry.space_group_name_H-M   'P 1'
#
loop_
_entity.id
_entity.type
_entity.pdbx_description
1 polymer ?
#
loop_
_entity_poly.entity_id
_entity_poly.type
_entity_poly.pdbx_seq_one_letter_code
_entity_poly.pdbx_strand_id
1 'polypeptide(L)'
;MPKGQDASGIIIIDEQNRVLLVRQTYGKKKWSIPGGMVDDGESAWAAAERELQEEAGISVRDMELSGVYYQPHKNRYIYTFKADHYVGTIRIDNNEIDQYGFFDLEALPRPISSFTIQRLTDAIQHSKTVFKEETIDRYEILY
;
A
#
# COMPACT_ATOMS: atom_id res chain seq x y z
N MET A 1 -19.65 -2.36 3.79
CA MET A 1 -20.30 -2.84 5.04
C MET A 1 -19.84 -1.90 6.16
N PRO A 2 -20.00 -2.13 7.48
CA PRO A 2 -19.18 -1.37 8.43
C PRO A 2 -17.70 -1.64 8.11
N LYS A 3 -16.86 -0.62 8.19
CA LYS A 3 -15.42 -0.79 8.02
C LYS A 3 -14.86 -1.49 9.25
N GLY A 4 -14.05 -2.52 9.04
CA GLY A 4 -13.30 -3.17 10.09
C GLY A 4 -12.19 -2.27 10.64
N GLN A 5 -11.45 -2.78 11.63
CA GLN A 5 -10.38 -2.02 12.28
C GLN A 5 -9.06 -2.04 11.50
N ASP A 6 -8.85 -3.07 10.68
CA ASP A 6 -7.59 -3.32 9.97
C ASP A 6 -7.53 -2.68 8.59
N ALA A 7 -6.33 -2.56 8.04
CA ALA A 7 -6.12 -2.07 6.69
C ALA A 7 -5.18 -2.98 5.91
N SER A 8 -5.31 -2.96 4.59
CA SER A 8 -4.51 -3.76 3.67
C SER A 8 -4.05 -2.93 2.49
N GLY A 9 -2.89 -3.27 1.94
CA GLY A 9 -2.41 -2.66 0.71
C GLY A 9 -1.47 -3.59 -0.05
N ILE A 10 -1.21 -3.26 -1.31
CA ILE A 10 -0.44 -4.11 -2.22
C ILE A 10 0.63 -3.31 -2.95
N ILE A 11 1.87 -3.81 -2.87
CA ILE A 11 3.03 -3.27 -3.58
C ILE A 11 3.13 -4.00 -4.92
N ILE A 12 2.96 -3.27 -6.01
CA ILE A 12 3.22 -3.79 -7.36
C ILE A 12 4.63 -3.39 -7.74
N ILE A 13 5.46 -4.39 -8.03
CA ILE A 13 6.83 -4.21 -8.53
C ILE A 13 6.81 -4.47 -10.03
N ASP A 14 7.24 -3.51 -10.84
CA ASP A 14 7.34 -3.71 -12.29
C ASP A 14 8.67 -4.38 -12.70
N GLU A 15 8.79 -4.73 -13.98
CA GLU A 15 9.99 -5.35 -14.55
C GLU A 15 11.25 -4.47 -14.44
N GLN A 16 11.11 -3.18 -14.13
CA GLN A 16 12.21 -2.25 -13.88
C GLN A 16 12.55 -2.11 -12.38
N ASN A 17 11.97 -2.95 -11.51
CA ASN A 17 12.08 -2.88 -10.05
C ASN A 17 11.53 -1.56 -9.44
N ARG A 18 10.59 -0.92 -10.12
CA ARG A 18 9.89 0.26 -9.60
C ARG A 18 8.60 -0.15 -8.93
N VAL A 19 8.18 0.64 -7.96
CA VAL A 19 6.96 0.40 -7.20
C VAL A 19 5.83 1.31 -7.65
N LEU A 20 4.63 0.74 -7.83
CA LEU A 20 3.42 1.52 -8.05
C LEU A 20 3.05 2.29 -6.78
N LEU A 21 2.89 3.61 -6.92
CA LEU A 21 2.30 4.46 -5.91
C LEU A 21 1.15 5.27 -6.50
N VAL A 22 0.17 5.55 -5.66
CA VAL A 22 -0.97 6.41 -5.95
C VAL A 22 -0.92 7.65 -5.06
N ARG A 23 -1.42 8.79 -5.53
CA ARG A 23 -1.48 10.03 -4.77
C ARG A 23 -2.91 10.36 -4.38
N GLN A 24 -3.13 10.47 -3.07
CA GLN A 24 -4.44 10.79 -2.50
C GLN A 24 -4.86 12.22 -2.86
N THR A 25 -6.15 12.43 -3.13
CA THR A 25 -6.75 13.74 -3.40
C THR A 25 -6.92 14.57 -2.12
N TYR A 26 -7.03 13.90 -0.98
CA TYR A 26 -7.37 14.48 0.32
C TYR A 26 -6.16 14.59 1.27
N GLY A 27 -6.40 15.27 2.39
CA GLY A 27 -5.40 15.46 3.44
C GLY A 27 -4.14 16.15 2.92
N LYS A 28 -2.98 15.53 3.13
CA LYS A 28 -1.67 16.07 2.74
C LYS A 28 -1.24 15.70 1.32
N LYS A 29 -2.15 15.16 0.50
CA LYS A 29 -1.90 14.72 -0.89
C LYS A 29 -0.66 13.84 -1.04
N LYS A 30 -0.57 12.84 -0.16
CA LYS A 30 0.60 11.96 -0.09
C LYS A 30 0.54 10.86 -1.13
N TRP A 31 1.72 10.45 -1.57
CA TRP A 31 1.93 9.20 -2.26
C TRP A 31 1.85 8.03 -1.26
N SER A 32 1.17 6.96 -1.66
CA SER A 32 0.96 5.76 -0.85
C SER A 32 0.94 4.51 -1.71
N ILE A 33 1.19 3.37 -1.05
CA ILE A 33 0.88 2.04 -1.59
C ILE A 33 -0.65 1.97 -1.77
N PRO A 34 -1.16 1.48 -2.92
CA PRO A 34 -2.59 1.25 -3.12
C PRO A 34 -3.16 0.38 -2.00
N GLY A 35 -4.32 0.76 -1.48
CA GLY A 35 -4.93 0.04 -0.36
C GLY A 35 -5.78 0.90 0.56
N GLY A 36 -6.57 0.21 1.37
CA GLY A 36 -7.55 0.83 2.24
C GLY A 36 -7.94 -0.06 3.42
N MET A 37 -9.12 0.21 3.97
CA MET A 37 -9.62 -0.50 5.16
C MET A 37 -10.15 -1.88 4.76
N VAL A 38 -9.99 -2.86 5.64
CA VAL A 38 -10.62 -4.17 5.51
C VAL A 38 -12.07 -4.05 5.99
N ASP A 39 -13.03 -4.45 5.17
CA ASP A 39 -14.45 -4.46 5.53
C ASP A 39 -14.78 -5.61 6.50
N ASP A 40 -15.85 -5.48 7.29
CA ASP A 40 -16.30 -6.56 8.17
C ASP A 40 -16.63 -7.84 7.38
N GLY A 41 -15.99 -8.95 7.75
CA GLY A 41 -16.12 -10.24 7.05
C GLY A 41 -15.26 -10.37 5.79
N GLU A 42 -14.47 -9.34 5.45
CA GLU A 42 -13.49 -9.36 4.37
C GLU A 42 -12.14 -9.87 4.86
N SER A 43 -11.41 -10.62 4.03
CA SER A 43 -10.02 -10.97 4.33
C SER A 43 -9.09 -9.83 3.93
N ALA A 44 -7.95 -9.68 4.60
CA ALA A 44 -6.97 -8.67 4.21
C ALA A 44 -6.48 -8.83 2.75
N TRP A 45 -6.46 -10.08 2.25
CA TRP A 45 -6.16 -10.36 0.84
C TRP A 45 -7.23 -9.78 -0.08
N ALA A 46 -8.51 -10.09 0.18
CA ALA A 46 -9.62 -9.60 -0.63
C ALA A 46 -9.71 -8.07 -0.60
N ALA A 47 -9.44 -7.45 0.56
CA ALA A 47 -9.36 -6.00 0.69
C ALA A 47 -8.25 -5.41 -0.21
N ALA A 48 -7.07 -6.00 -0.25
CA ALA A 48 -5.98 -5.52 -1.11
C ALA A 48 -6.35 -5.61 -2.60
N GLU A 49 -7.00 -6.69 -3.03
CA GLU A 49 -7.48 -6.84 -4.42
C GLU A 49 -8.57 -5.83 -4.77
N ARG A 50 -9.56 -5.66 -3.89
CA ARG A 50 -10.65 -4.71 -4.06
C ARG A 50 -10.11 -3.29 -4.19
N GLU A 51 -9.29 -2.86 -3.24
CA GLU A 51 -8.75 -1.50 -3.21
C GLU A 51 -7.84 -1.24 -4.43
N LEU A 52 -7.03 -2.22 -4.85
CA LEU A 52 -6.24 -2.09 -6.09
C LEU A 52 -7.13 -1.90 -7.32
N GLN A 53 -8.24 -2.64 -7.38
CA GLN A 53 -9.20 -2.54 -8.48
C GLN A 53 -9.97 -1.21 -8.45
N GLU A 54 -10.34 -0.72 -7.27
CA GLU A 54 -11.04 0.56 -7.06
C GLU A 54 -10.13 1.76 -7.36
N GLU A 55 -8.93 1.79 -6.79
CA GLU A 55 -8.00 2.93 -6.88
C GLU A 55 -7.23 2.98 -8.21
N ALA A 56 -6.95 1.84 -8.84
CA ALA A 56 -6.07 1.76 -10.02
C ALA A 56 -6.65 0.97 -11.19
N GLY A 57 -7.82 0.33 -11.06
CA GLY A 57 -8.49 -0.35 -12.18
C GLY A 57 -7.80 -1.64 -12.65
N ILE A 58 -6.84 -2.15 -11.90
CA ILE A 58 -6.01 -3.32 -12.24
C ILE A 58 -6.18 -4.43 -11.20
N SER A 59 -5.82 -5.66 -11.59
CA SER A 59 -5.85 -6.83 -10.70
C SER A 59 -4.50 -7.55 -10.72
N VAL A 60 -4.28 -8.43 -9.75
CA VAL A 60 -3.10 -9.32 -9.71
C VAL A 60 -3.58 -10.77 -9.73
N ARG A 61 -2.72 -11.70 -10.17
CA ARG A 61 -3.05 -13.14 -10.16
C ARG A 61 -2.51 -13.84 -8.92
N ASP A 62 -1.30 -13.48 -8.54
CA ASP A 62 -0.57 -14.04 -7.41
C ASP A 62 -0.01 -12.87 -6.62
N MET A 63 -0.29 -12.86 -5.32
CA MET A 63 0.36 -11.94 -4.39
C MET A 63 0.90 -12.70 -3.18
N GLU A 64 1.88 -12.13 -2.52
CA GLU A 64 2.50 -12.70 -1.34
C GLU A 64 2.38 -11.73 -0.17
N LEU A 65 2.17 -12.25 1.05
CA LEU A 65 2.19 -11.42 2.24
C LEU A 65 3.63 -10.96 2.53
N SER A 66 3.90 -9.69 2.30
CA SER A 66 5.21 -9.08 2.54
C SER A 66 5.41 -8.69 4.00
N GLY A 67 4.37 -8.18 4.67
CA GLY A 67 4.51 -7.74 6.04
C GLY A 67 3.19 -7.55 6.78
N VAL A 68 3.27 -7.69 8.10
CA VAL A 68 2.19 -7.37 9.04
C VAL A 68 2.73 -6.38 10.07
N TYR A 69 2.08 -5.22 10.13
CA TYR A 69 2.51 -4.12 10.99
C TYR A 69 1.43 -3.79 11.98
N TYR A 70 1.71 -3.88 13.27
CA TYR A 70 0.78 -3.46 14.31
C TYR A 70 0.97 -1.98 14.63
N GLN A 71 -0.11 -1.21 14.67
CA GLN A 71 -0.16 0.19 15.08
C GLN A 71 -0.87 0.28 16.44
N PRO A 72 -0.14 0.24 17.58
CA PRO A 72 -0.76 0.22 18.92
C PRO A 72 -1.67 1.43 19.17
N HIS A 73 -1.26 2.60 18.68
CA HIS A 73 -1.98 3.86 18.83
C HIS A 73 -3.34 3.91 18.11
N LYS A 74 -3.58 2.99 17.17
CA LYS A 74 -4.87 2.80 16.48
C LYS A 74 -5.52 1.46 16.80
N ASN A 75 -4.84 0.61 17.59
CA ASN A 75 -5.19 -0.78 17.82
C ASN A 75 -5.49 -1.51 16.50
N ARG A 76 -4.57 -1.42 15.54
CA ARG A 76 -4.82 -1.80 14.15
C ARG A 76 -3.67 -2.59 13.54
N TYR A 77 -3.96 -3.63 12.78
CA TYR A 77 -3.00 -4.27 11.88
C TYR A 77 -3.06 -3.66 10.47
N ILE A 78 -1.87 -3.50 9.87
CA ILE A 78 -1.67 -3.16 8.47
C ILE A 78 -1.07 -4.40 7.80
N TYR A 79 -1.82 -4.99 6.89
CA TYR A 79 -1.35 -6.06 6.02
C TYR A 79 -0.76 -5.45 4.75
N THR A 80 0.41 -5.93 4.33
CA THR A 80 1.04 -5.48 3.09
C THR A 80 1.38 -6.68 2.24
N PHE A 81 0.78 -6.73 1.07
CA PHE A 81 1.03 -7.73 0.05
C PHE A 81 2.00 -7.18 -0.99
N LYS A 82 2.60 -8.07 -1.77
CA LYS A 82 3.37 -7.70 -2.95
C LYS A 82 3.06 -8.61 -4.13
N ALA A 83 3.19 -8.08 -5.34
CA ALA A 83 3.09 -8.84 -6.58
C ALA A 83 4.04 -8.24 -7.61
N ASP A 84 4.63 -9.11 -8.43
CA ASP A 84 5.58 -8.72 -9.48
C ASP A 84 4.88 -8.45 -10.83
N HIS A 85 3.58 -8.72 -10.92
CA HIS A 85 2.80 -8.59 -12.13
C HIS A 85 1.36 -8.17 -11.84
N TYR A 86 0.81 -7.31 -12.68
CA TYR A 86 -0.60 -6.95 -12.68
C TYR A 86 -1.22 -7.15 -14.08
N VAL A 87 -2.53 -7.20 -14.12
CA VAL A 87 -3.34 -7.37 -15.33
C VAL A 87 -4.24 -6.15 -15.49
N GLY A 88 -4.31 -5.64 -16.72
CA GLY A 88 -5.17 -4.52 -17.09
C GLY A 88 -4.40 -3.26 -17.44
N THR A 89 -5.11 -2.13 -17.50
CA THR A 89 -4.54 -0.81 -17.75
C THR A 89 -4.90 0.08 -16.59
N ILE A 90 -3.90 0.76 -16.01
CA ILE A 90 -4.13 1.62 -14.85
C ILE A 90 -5.11 2.74 -15.21
N ARG A 91 -6.15 2.86 -14.40
CA ARG A 91 -7.16 3.91 -14.44
C ARG A 91 -7.47 4.31 -13.02
N ILE A 92 -7.04 5.52 -12.64
CA ILE A 92 -7.26 6.01 -11.29
C ILE A 92 -8.71 6.45 -11.09
N ASP A 93 -9.23 6.20 -9.89
CA ASP A 93 -10.47 6.83 -9.44
C ASP A 93 -10.18 8.27 -9.01
N ASN A 94 -10.57 9.22 -9.86
CA ASN A 94 -10.36 10.66 -9.66
C ASN A 94 -11.05 11.25 -8.43
N ASN A 95 -11.82 10.46 -7.67
CA ASN A 95 -12.39 10.88 -6.39
C ASN A 95 -11.38 10.82 -5.26
N GLU A 96 -10.70 9.68 -5.09
CA GLU A 96 -9.76 9.44 -3.99
C GLU A 96 -8.29 9.57 -4.43
N ILE A 97 -8.00 9.29 -5.71
CA ILE A 97 -6.65 9.29 -6.29
C ILE A 97 -6.57 10.25 -7.48
N ASP A 98 -5.64 11.20 -7.46
CA ASP A 98 -5.46 12.15 -8.57
C ASP A 98 -4.23 11.86 -9.45
N GLN A 99 -3.31 11.02 -8.99
CA GLN A 99 -2.11 10.63 -9.74
C GLN A 99 -1.68 9.21 -9.40
N TYR A 100 -0.98 8.57 -10.34
CA TYR A 100 -0.24 7.34 -10.11
C TYR A 100 1.15 7.44 -10.76
N GLY A 101 2.07 6.58 -10.34
CA GLY A 101 3.36 6.45 -10.98
C GLY A 101 4.14 5.24 -10.48
N PHE A 102 5.10 4.81 -11.29
CA PHE A 102 6.10 3.81 -10.92
C PHE A 102 7.39 4.53 -10.56
N PHE A 103 7.93 4.25 -9.37
CA PHE A 103 9.09 4.95 -8.84
C PHE A 103 10.16 3.98 -8.33
N ASP A 104 11.42 4.33 -8.53
CA ASP A 104 12.55 3.66 -7.87
C ASP A 104 12.52 3.94 -6.36
N LEU A 105 12.96 2.98 -5.53
CA LEU A 105 13.03 3.21 -4.07
C LEU A 105 13.97 4.34 -3.67
N GLU A 106 15.01 4.56 -4.47
CA GLU A 106 15.97 5.63 -4.22
C GLU A 106 15.47 7.00 -4.70
N ALA A 107 14.35 7.03 -5.44
CA ALA A 107 13.77 8.24 -6.03
C ALA A 107 12.25 8.34 -5.77
N LEU A 108 11.82 7.99 -4.55
CA LEU A 108 10.41 8.02 -4.19
C LEU A 108 9.84 9.45 -4.23
N PRO A 109 8.59 9.61 -4.71
CA PRO A 109 7.95 10.90 -4.84
C PRO A 109 7.59 11.47 -3.47
N ARG A 110 7.39 12.78 -3.41
CA ARG A 110 6.96 13.50 -2.22
C ARG A 110 5.61 14.21 -2.47
N PRO A 111 4.78 14.42 -1.44
CA PRO A 111 5.01 14.00 -0.05
C PRO A 111 4.71 12.51 0.18
N ILE A 112 5.42 11.86 1.10
CA ILE A 112 5.25 10.42 1.42
C ILE A 112 5.58 10.17 2.89
N SER A 113 4.92 9.20 3.53
CA SER A 113 5.23 8.88 4.92
C SER A 113 6.40 7.91 5.08
N SER A 114 7.19 8.08 6.13
CA SER A 114 8.26 7.15 6.53
C SER A 114 7.75 5.71 6.66
N PHE A 115 6.52 5.50 7.13
CA PHE A 115 5.89 4.19 7.20
C PHE A 115 5.62 3.55 5.83
N THR A 116 5.31 4.36 4.81
CA THR A 116 5.18 3.83 3.44
C THR A 116 6.54 3.38 2.93
N ILE A 117 7.58 4.18 3.16
CA ILE A 117 8.96 3.83 2.81
C ILE A 117 9.39 2.53 3.51
N GLN A 118 9.14 2.39 4.81
CA GLN A 118 9.45 1.18 5.56
C GLN A 118 8.80 -0.06 4.93
N ARG A 119 7.51 0.01 4.59
CA ARG A 119 6.79 -1.11 3.97
C ARG A 119 7.36 -1.47 2.60
N LEU A 120 7.71 -0.48 1.77
CA LEU A 120 8.37 -0.70 0.48
C LEU A 120 9.75 -1.35 0.65
N THR A 121 10.57 -0.81 1.56
CA THR A 121 11.91 -1.33 1.85
C THR A 121 11.83 -2.77 2.34
N ASP A 122 10.92 -3.07 3.27
CA ASP A 122 10.75 -4.41 3.82
C ASP A 122 10.35 -5.43 2.75
N ALA A 123 9.45 -5.05 1.84
CA ALA A 123 8.97 -5.92 0.77
C ALA A 123 10.06 -6.37 -0.20
N ILE A 124 11.07 -5.51 -0.39
CA ILE A 124 12.12 -5.68 -1.39
C ILE A 124 13.40 -6.26 -0.78
N GLN A 125 13.74 -5.87 0.45
CA GLN A 125 14.94 -6.35 1.13
C GLN A 125 14.76 -7.72 1.78
N HIS A 126 13.51 -8.15 2.04
CA HIS A 126 13.23 -9.41 2.69
C HIS A 126 12.47 -10.39 1.78
N SER A 127 12.97 -11.63 1.70
CA SER A 127 12.30 -12.74 1.02
C SER A 127 11.23 -13.43 1.88
N LYS A 128 11.13 -13.08 3.15
CA LYS A 128 10.14 -13.62 4.11
C LYS A 128 9.25 -12.51 4.63
N THR A 129 8.04 -12.86 5.02
CA THR A 129 7.10 -11.95 5.67
C THR A 129 7.71 -11.36 6.95
N VAL A 130 7.65 -10.04 7.09
CA VAL A 130 8.08 -9.35 8.31
C VAL A 130 6.90 -9.10 9.26
N PHE A 131 7.18 -9.11 10.56
CA PHE A 131 6.23 -8.74 11.61
C PHE A 131 6.86 -7.62 12.44
N LYS A 132 6.21 -6.46 12.49
CA LYS A 132 6.75 -5.28 13.18
C LYS A 132 5.66 -4.52 13.92
N GLU A 133 6.07 -3.80 14.95
CA GLU A 133 5.24 -2.80 15.61
C GLU A 133 5.68 -1.42 15.13
N GLU A 134 4.73 -0.61 14.65
CA GLU A 134 4.96 0.76 14.25
C GLU A 134 4.75 1.69 15.45
N THR A 135 5.82 2.38 15.84
CA THR A 135 5.77 3.41 16.89
C THR A 135 5.55 4.80 16.27
N ILE A 136 4.66 5.61 16.88
CA ILE A 136 4.34 6.97 16.42
C ILE A 136 5.60 7.84 16.30
N ASP A 137 6.58 7.66 17.19
CA ASP A 137 7.79 8.47 17.24
C ASP A 137 8.63 8.41 15.96
N ARG A 138 8.37 7.42 15.09
CA ARG A 138 9.04 7.24 13.79
C ARG A 138 8.16 7.63 12.61
N TYR A 139 6.92 8.07 12.84
CA TYR A 139 6.01 8.49 11.79
C TYR A 139 6.26 9.95 11.40
N GLU A 140 6.75 10.15 10.20
CA GLU A 140 6.94 11.47 9.62
C GLU A 140 6.41 11.50 8.18
N ILE A 141 6.09 12.70 7.71
CA ILE A 141 5.73 12.94 6.32
C ILE A 141 6.85 13.76 5.72
N LEU A 142 7.53 13.17 4.75
CA LEU A 142 8.62 13.78 4.00
C LEU A 142 8.02 14.56 2.84
N TYR A 143 8.46 15.81 2.64
CA TYR A 143 7.98 16.75 1.62
C TYR A 143 9.02 16.98 0.53
#